data_AF-A0A9W8MAL4-F1
#
_entry.id   AF-A0A9W8MAL4-F1
#
_cell.length_a   1.000
_cell.length_b   1.000
_cell.length_c   1.000
_cell.angle_alpha   90.00
_cell.angle_beta   90.00
_cell.angle_gamma   90.00
#
_symmetry.space_group_name_H-M   'P 1'
#
loop_
_entity.id
_entity.type
_entity.pdbx_description
1 polymer ?
#
loop_
_entity_poly.entity_id
_entity_poly.type
_entity_poly.pdbx_seq_one_letter_code
_entity_poly.pdbx_strand_id
1 'polypeptide(L)'
;MRIKGHNGLLPCRMCEIPGLRIPDSRNPVHYVPLDRSKHPLVRTSTSAIKVYTPGSLPRRTHQRFMAQAREVQFARTNAESEKLAKQYGIKGIPILSTLSSLFFPSSFPYDFMHLIFENVMKNLILLWTGGYKGIDEGAGSYEIAPHVWEAIGVATAASARTIPSAFAASPANIADEKASSTADMWSFWLQYLGPILLSRKFRRPIYFQHFIELVKLVRICLQFELTAEDVQTLRDGFPNWVLQYKKLYYQFKPERLPICPLTIHAVLHIPDNIVETGPVWTSWAFPTERFCGHLLPAIRSRRHPFANLDNFVVASSQLNQIKVKYDLFSALLLKRPKTAEIPNSFSHKDYPTCVLLYPRRPSSTIPSSLEPKIAACLATRFDKNISIVRKYFSMTMAEQWA
;
A
#
# COMPACT_ATOMS: atom_id res chain seq x y z
N MET A 1 19.44 -1.98 3.54
CA MET A 1 20.02 -2.11 2.18
C MET A 1 20.92 -0.94 1.73
N ARG A 2 20.88 0.28 2.30
CA ARG A 2 21.69 1.43 1.83
C ARG A 2 21.56 1.72 0.32
N ILE A 3 20.33 1.74 -0.19
CA ILE A 3 20.04 2.06 -1.60
C ILE A 3 19.81 3.58 -1.76
N LYS A 4 20.16 4.13 -2.93
CA LYS A 4 19.91 5.53 -3.30
C LYS A 4 18.52 5.75 -3.91
N GLY A 5 17.93 4.70 -4.50
CA GLY A 5 16.59 4.71 -5.06
C GLY A 5 16.52 5.58 -6.31
N HIS A 6 15.42 6.33 -6.47
CA HIS A 6 15.15 7.15 -7.66
C HIS A 6 16.21 8.24 -7.97
N ASN A 7 17.09 8.55 -7.02
CA ASN A 7 18.18 9.51 -7.17
C ASN A 7 19.48 8.89 -7.73
N GLY A 8 19.57 7.56 -7.83
CA GLY A 8 20.69 6.85 -8.46
C GLY A 8 20.46 6.65 -9.97
N LEU A 9 21.56 6.49 -10.73
CA LEU A 9 21.53 6.09 -12.14
C LEU A 9 21.02 4.67 -12.31
N LEU A 10 21.26 3.78 -11.34
CA LEU A 10 20.67 2.44 -11.25
C LEU A 10 19.65 2.43 -10.10
N PRO A 11 18.41 2.93 -10.32
CA PRO A 11 17.47 3.19 -9.24
C PRO A 11 16.85 1.92 -8.64
N CYS A 12 16.80 0.82 -9.41
CA CYS A 12 16.31 -0.45 -8.93
C CYS A 12 17.33 -1.10 -7.98
N ARG A 13 16.81 -1.64 -6.88
CA ARG A 13 17.62 -2.35 -5.89
C ARG A 13 17.88 -3.81 -6.26
N MET A 14 17.09 -4.38 -7.17
CA MET A 14 17.15 -5.79 -7.57
C MET A 14 17.87 -6.01 -8.91
N CYS A 15 17.91 -5.00 -9.78
CA CYS A 15 18.58 -5.07 -11.07
C CYS A 15 19.36 -3.79 -11.38
N GLU A 16 20.16 -3.85 -12.43
CA GLU A 16 21.08 -2.78 -12.87
C GLU A 16 20.61 -2.10 -14.16
N ILE A 17 19.29 -1.99 -14.36
CA ILE A 17 18.77 -1.19 -15.46
C ILE A 17 19.02 0.29 -15.17
N PRO A 18 19.71 1.03 -16.06
CA PRO A 18 19.89 2.46 -15.90
C PRO A 18 18.56 3.18 -16.00
N GLY A 19 18.26 4.07 -15.08
CA GLY A 19 17.08 4.91 -15.18
C GLY A 19 17.27 6.04 -16.18
N LEU A 20 16.16 6.57 -16.69
CA LEU A 20 16.09 7.71 -17.60
C LEU A 20 15.46 8.91 -16.92
N ARG A 21 15.88 10.10 -17.29
CA ARG A 21 15.21 11.36 -16.93
C ARG A 21 14.30 11.79 -18.06
N ILE A 22 13.28 12.57 -17.74
CA ILE A 22 12.39 13.14 -18.75
C ILE A 22 13.23 14.06 -19.64
N PRO A 23 13.16 13.95 -20.97
CA PRO A 23 13.85 14.89 -21.86
C PRO A 23 13.52 16.34 -21.53
N ASP A 24 14.54 17.20 -21.58
CA ASP A 24 14.42 18.66 -21.38
C ASP A 24 13.75 19.09 -20.06
N SER A 25 13.74 18.22 -19.05
CA SER A 25 13.14 18.48 -17.75
C SER A 25 14.18 18.70 -16.65
N ARG A 26 13.89 19.63 -15.74
CA ARG A 26 14.66 19.81 -14.49
C ARG A 26 14.35 18.75 -13.43
N ASN A 27 13.39 17.87 -13.68
CA ASN A 27 13.02 16.80 -12.74
C ASN A 27 14.21 15.84 -12.54
N PRO A 28 14.74 15.69 -11.31
CA PRO A 28 15.93 14.88 -11.06
C PRO A 28 15.67 13.36 -11.03
N VAL A 29 14.39 12.96 -11.02
CA VAL A 29 13.94 11.57 -10.83
C VAL A 29 14.28 10.70 -12.04
N HIS A 30 14.82 9.51 -11.76
CA HIS A 30 15.04 8.49 -12.76
C HIS A 30 13.87 7.48 -12.81
N TYR A 31 13.40 7.22 -14.03
CA TYR A 31 12.32 6.30 -14.38
C TYR A 31 12.89 5.08 -15.10
N VAL A 32 12.18 3.95 -15.07
CA VAL A 32 12.74 2.65 -15.52
C VAL A 32 11.82 1.97 -16.55
N PRO A 33 11.60 2.58 -17.73
CA PRO A 33 10.86 1.91 -18.79
C PRO A 33 11.71 0.75 -19.37
N LEU A 34 11.08 -0.38 -19.69
CA LEU A 34 11.79 -1.48 -20.36
C LEU A 34 12.05 -1.16 -21.84
N ASP A 35 11.12 -0.48 -22.52
CA ASP A 35 11.35 0.02 -23.88
C ASP A 35 11.80 1.48 -23.81
N ARG A 36 13.01 1.72 -24.30
CA ARG A 36 13.72 2.99 -24.28
C ARG A 36 14.10 3.42 -25.69
N SER A 37 13.69 2.67 -26.71
CA SER A 37 14.14 2.82 -28.10
C SER A 37 13.87 4.22 -28.67
N LYS A 38 12.77 4.85 -28.23
CA LYS A 38 12.36 6.19 -28.64
C LYS A 38 12.96 7.32 -27.80
N HIS A 39 13.64 7.02 -26.70
CA HIS A 39 14.22 8.05 -25.84
C HIS A 39 15.46 8.68 -26.51
N PRO A 40 15.59 10.02 -26.55
CA PRO A 40 16.70 10.70 -27.25
C PRO A 40 18.09 10.19 -26.86
N LEU A 41 18.39 10.10 -25.56
CA LEU A 41 19.68 9.60 -25.04
C LEU A 41 20.01 8.16 -25.44
N VAL A 42 19.00 7.32 -25.68
CA VAL A 42 19.20 5.92 -26.06
C VAL A 42 19.26 5.77 -27.57
N ARG A 43 18.48 6.58 -28.30
CA ARG A 43 18.49 6.61 -29.77
C ARG A 43 19.84 7.04 -30.33
N THR A 44 20.52 7.99 -29.68
CA THR A 44 21.83 8.50 -30.10
C THR A 44 23.00 7.62 -29.65
N SER A 45 22.77 6.67 -28.74
CA SER A 45 23.81 5.79 -28.22
C SER A 45 23.89 4.49 -29.02
N THR A 46 25.11 4.12 -29.44
CA THR A 46 25.38 2.86 -30.14
C THR A 46 25.46 1.65 -29.19
N SER A 47 25.74 1.88 -27.91
CA SER A 47 25.93 0.83 -26.89
C SER A 47 24.76 0.67 -25.92
N ALA A 48 23.83 1.63 -25.87
CA ALA A 48 22.70 1.56 -24.95
C ALA A 48 21.69 0.48 -25.36
N ILE A 49 21.28 -0.33 -24.39
CA ILE A 49 20.20 -1.31 -24.57
C ILE A 49 18.89 -0.57 -24.82
N LYS A 50 18.30 -0.79 -26.00
CA LYS A 50 17.06 -0.15 -26.43
C LYS A 50 15.83 -0.75 -25.77
N VAL A 51 15.80 -2.07 -25.60
CA VAL A 51 14.65 -2.79 -25.03
C VAL A 51 15.16 -3.87 -24.09
N TYR A 52 14.63 -3.90 -22.87
CA TYR A 52 14.90 -4.95 -21.88
C TYR A 52 13.79 -5.99 -21.90
N THR A 53 14.17 -7.26 -21.94
CA THR A 53 13.24 -8.39 -21.80
C THR A 53 12.88 -8.57 -20.32
N PRO A 54 11.59 -8.49 -19.92
CA PRO A 54 11.22 -8.57 -18.51
C PRO A 54 11.62 -9.87 -17.80
N GLY A 55 11.71 -11.00 -18.50
CA GLY A 55 12.17 -12.28 -17.94
C GLY A 55 13.70 -12.44 -17.85
N SER A 56 14.49 -11.49 -18.36
CA SER A 56 15.96 -11.57 -18.39
C SER A 56 16.59 -10.23 -18.02
N LEU A 57 16.20 -9.70 -16.86
CA LEU A 57 16.73 -8.43 -16.36
C LEU A 57 18.16 -8.61 -15.84
N PRO A 58 19.02 -7.57 -15.92
CA PRO A 58 20.38 -7.63 -15.36
C PRO A 58 20.32 -7.59 -13.83
N ARG A 59 20.04 -8.73 -13.20
CA ARG A 59 19.88 -8.86 -11.74
C ARG A 59 21.19 -8.55 -11.01
N ARG A 60 21.09 -7.91 -9.85
CA ARG A 60 22.23 -7.71 -8.96
C ARG A 60 22.51 -9.00 -8.21
N THR A 61 23.77 -9.44 -8.23
CA THR A 61 24.24 -10.55 -7.39
C THR A 61 24.79 -10.02 -6.07
N HIS A 62 24.87 -10.87 -5.06
CA HIS A 62 25.46 -10.50 -3.76
C HIS A 62 26.91 -10.02 -3.87
N GLN A 63 27.74 -10.75 -4.61
CA GLN A 63 29.14 -10.38 -4.81
C GLN A 63 29.27 -9.00 -5.47
N ARG A 64 28.50 -8.76 -6.55
CA ARG A 64 28.51 -7.49 -7.27
C ARG A 64 28.00 -6.33 -6.43
N PHE A 65 26.92 -6.56 -5.67
CA PHE A 65 26.37 -5.58 -4.73
C PHE A 65 27.42 -5.19 -3.68
N MET A 66 28.07 -6.17 -3.06
CA MET A 66 29.05 -5.94 -1.99
C MET A 66 30.33 -5.28 -2.52
N ALA A 67 30.77 -5.62 -3.73
CA ALA A 67 31.90 -4.95 -4.38
C ALA A 67 31.62 -3.46 -4.58
N GLN A 68 30.50 -3.11 -5.22
CA GLN A 68 30.07 -1.73 -5.42
C GLN A 68 29.88 -0.98 -4.08
N ALA A 69 29.32 -1.66 -3.07
CA ALA A 69 29.14 -1.08 -1.74
C ALA A 69 30.47 -0.76 -1.04
N ARG A 70 31.49 -1.62 -1.20
CA ARG A 70 32.85 -1.40 -0.67
C ARG A 70 33.53 -0.22 -1.36
N GLU A 71 33.46 -0.16 -2.69
CA GLU A 71 34.00 0.98 -3.46
C GLU A 71 33.41 2.32 -2.99
N VAL A 72 32.09 2.37 -2.74
CA VAL A 72 31.43 3.57 -2.23
C VAL A 72 31.88 3.92 -0.79
N GLN A 73 31.97 2.92 0.08
CA GLN A 73 32.28 3.10 1.50
C GLN A 73 33.74 3.51 1.75
N PHE A 74 34.65 3.04 0.90
CA PHE A 74 36.10 3.27 1.01
C PHE A 74 36.65 4.21 -0.07
N ALA A 75 35.77 4.96 -0.75
CA ALA A 75 36.17 6.04 -1.65
C ALA A 75 37.07 7.05 -0.91
N ARG A 76 38.06 7.61 -1.62
CA ARG A 76 39.09 8.47 -1.00
C ARG A 76 38.53 9.81 -0.52
N THR A 77 37.45 10.27 -1.15
CA THR A 77 36.81 11.55 -0.84
C THR A 77 35.29 11.43 -0.78
N ASN A 78 34.64 12.34 -0.07
CA ASN A 78 33.17 12.40 -0.02
C ASN A 78 32.57 12.64 -1.41
N ALA A 79 33.22 13.44 -2.26
CA ALA A 79 32.77 13.70 -3.62
C ALA A 79 32.81 12.43 -4.50
N GLU A 80 33.87 11.63 -4.38
CA GLU A 80 33.98 10.34 -5.05
C GLU A 80 32.94 9.33 -4.53
N SER A 81 32.77 9.24 -3.21
CA SER A 81 31.75 8.40 -2.59
C SER A 81 30.35 8.72 -3.13
N GLU A 82 29.99 10.01 -3.19
CA GLU A 82 28.68 10.45 -3.67
C GLU A 82 28.49 10.21 -5.17
N LYS A 83 29.56 10.37 -5.97
CA LYS A 83 29.59 10.02 -7.40
C LYS A 83 29.36 8.52 -7.61
N LEU A 84 30.13 7.65 -6.95
CA LEU A 84 29.96 6.20 -7.02
C LEU A 84 28.60 5.77 -6.51
N ALA A 85 28.12 6.39 -5.43
CA ALA A 85 26.81 6.08 -4.88
C ALA A 85 25.68 6.42 -5.85
N LYS A 86 25.83 7.54 -6.60
CA LYS A 86 24.91 7.91 -7.68
C LYS A 86 25.01 6.93 -8.85
N GLN A 87 26.22 6.53 -9.24
CA GLN A 87 26.45 5.59 -10.34
C GLN A 87 25.84 4.21 -10.06
N TYR A 88 26.16 3.62 -8.91
CA TYR A 88 25.72 2.27 -8.56
C TYR A 88 24.32 2.22 -7.95
N GLY A 89 23.79 3.35 -7.49
CA GLY A 89 22.55 3.38 -6.72
C GLY A 89 22.67 2.79 -5.31
N ILE A 90 23.89 2.64 -4.79
CA ILE A 90 24.23 2.06 -3.48
C ILE A 90 25.00 3.11 -2.67
N LYS A 91 24.62 3.34 -1.41
CA LYS A 91 25.24 4.33 -0.51
C LYS A 91 26.40 3.79 0.34
N GLY A 92 26.72 2.51 0.22
CA GLY A 92 27.80 1.86 0.97
C GLY A 92 27.38 0.52 1.57
N ILE A 93 28.24 -0.05 2.41
CA ILE A 93 28.08 -1.38 2.99
C ILE A 93 26.88 -1.43 3.95
N PRO A 94 25.86 -2.28 3.73
CA PRO A 94 24.76 -2.44 4.67
C PRO A 94 25.24 -2.98 6.01
N ILE A 95 24.77 -2.44 7.13
CA ILE A 95 25.18 -2.90 8.47
C ILE A 95 24.89 -4.40 8.70
N LEU A 96 23.78 -4.90 8.14
CA LEU A 96 23.38 -6.30 8.25
C LEU A 96 24.22 -7.25 7.38
N SER A 97 25.19 -6.75 6.59
CA SER A 97 26.10 -7.61 5.84
C SER A 97 27.12 -8.34 6.73
N THR A 98 27.15 -8.04 8.02
CA THR A 98 27.92 -8.80 9.01
C THR A 98 27.32 -10.19 9.27
N LEU A 99 26.04 -10.38 8.94
CA LEU A 99 25.34 -11.66 9.08
C LEU A 99 25.59 -12.50 7.82
N SER A 100 26.31 -13.61 7.97
CA SER A 100 26.65 -14.53 6.87
C SER A 100 25.43 -15.22 6.25
N SER A 101 24.29 -15.24 6.95
CA SER A 101 23.02 -15.78 6.49
C SER A 101 22.22 -14.84 5.59
N LEU A 102 22.68 -13.59 5.38
CA LEU A 102 21.96 -12.60 4.58
C LEU A 102 22.65 -12.31 3.25
N PHE A 103 21.86 -12.33 2.18
CA PHE A 103 22.28 -12.04 0.81
C PHE A 103 21.65 -10.74 0.34
N PHE A 104 22.44 -9.91 -0.33
CA PHE A 104 21.99 -8.59 -0.80
C PHE A 104 21.92 -8.58 -2.32
N PRO A 105 20.80 -8.19 -2.94
CA PRO A 105 19.57 -7.68 -2.34
C PRO A 105 18.53 -8.75 -1.96
N SER A 106 18.75 -10.03 -2.31
CA SER A 106 17.73 -11.10 -2.26
C SER A 106 17.04 -11.33 -0.91
N SER A 107 17.72 -11.14 0.21
CA SER A 107 17.11 -11.26 1.55
C SER A 107 16.21 -10.08 1.94
N PHE A 108 16.06 -9.08 1.07
CA PHE A 108 15.30 -7.85 1.33
C PHE A 108 14.30 -7.58 0.19
N PRO A 109 13.20 -8.35 0.11
CA PRO A 109 12.22 -8.29 -0.95
C PRO A 109 11.47 -6.96 -0.93
N TYR A 110 10.97 -6.53 -2.09
CA TYR A 110 10.11 -5.33 -2.13
C TYR A 110 8.94 -5.50 -1.16
N ASP A 111 8.68 -4.48 -0.36
CA ASP A 111 7.54 -4.52 0.54
C ASP A 111 6.26 -4.52 -0.30
N PHE A 112 5.56 -5.66 -0.30
CA PHE A 112 4.41 -5.89 -1.18
C PHE A 112 3.26 -4.95 -0.86
N MET A 113 3.03 -4.67 0.43
CA MET A 113 1.97 -3.78 0.90
C MET A 113 2.12 -2.38 0.29
N HIS A 114 3.29 -1.74 0.49
CA HIS A 114 3.55 -0.42 -0.08
C HIS A 114 3.61 -0.49 -1.61
N LEU A 115 4.23 -1.53 -2.18
CA LEU A 115 4.41 -1.62 -3.63
C LEU A 115 3.05 -1.69 -4.35
N ILE A 116 2.18 -2.61 -3.96
CA ILE A 116 0.91 -2.84 -4.67
C ILE A 116 -0.16 -1.86 -4.20
N PHE A 117 -0.43 -1.79 -2.90
CA PHE A 117 -1.62 -1.09 -2.38
C PHE A 117 -1.41 0.43 -2.26
N GLU A 118 -0.21 0.86 -1.87
CA GLU A 118 0.09 2.30 -1.73
C GLU A 118 0.66 2.93 -3.00
N ASN A 119 1.37 2.17 -3.84
CA ASN A 119 2.00 2.73 -5.04
C ASN A 119 1.27 2.36 -6.32
N VAL A 120 1.19 1.07 -6.68
CA VAL A 120 0.61 0.66 -7.98
C VAL A 120 -0.88 1.03 -8.06
N MET A 121 -1.67 0.70 -7.03
CA MET A 121 -3.10 1.00 -6.99
C MET A 121 -3.36 2.51 -7.04
N LYS A 122 -2.67 3.30 -6.20
CA LYS A 122 -2.82 4.76 -6.20
C LYS A 122 -2.39 5.38 -7.54
N ASN A 123 -1.32 4.89 -8.16
CA ASN A 123 -0.91 5.34 -9.49
C ASN A 123 -1.97 5.07 -10.55
N LEU A 124 -2.59 3.88 -10.54
CA LEU A 124 -3.67 3.52 -11.46
C LEU A 124 -4.88 4.42 -11.27
N ILE A 125 -5.30 4.67 -10.03
CA ILE A 125 -6.43 5.56 -9.73
C ILE A 125 -6.14 6.98 -10.22
N LEU A 126 -4.95 7.51 -9.94
CA LEU A 126 -4.55 8.83 -10.42
C LEU A 126 -4.57 8.90 -11.95
N LEU A 127 -4.20 7.83 -12.66
CA LEU A 127 -4.33 7.75 -14.12
C LEU A 127 -5.81 7.77 -14.53
N TRP A 128 -6.64 6.93 -13.92
CA TRP A 128 -8.07 6.83 -14.27
C TRP A 128 -8.88 8.07 -13.92
N THR A 129 -8.42 8.90 -12.97
CA THR A 129 -9.09 10.15 -12.60
C THR A 129 -8.41 11.40 -13.17
N GLY A 130 -7.50 11.27 -14.13
CA GLY A 130 -6.81 12.41 -14.77
C GLY A 130 -5.88 13.22 -13.83
N GLY A 131 -5.56 12.68 -12.65
CA GLY A 131 -4.76 13.35 -11.62
C GLY A 131 -3.27 13.00 -11.64
N TYR A 132 -2.79 12.26 -12.65
CA TYR A 132 -1.43 11.72 -12.65
C TYR A 132 -0.39 12.74 -13.14
N LYS A 133 0.21 13.50 -12.21
CA LYS A 133 1.39 14.36 -12.47
C LYS A 133 1.23 15.34 -13.65
N GLY A 134 -0.01 15.78 -13.94
CA GLY A 134 -0.31 16.66 -15.07
C GLY A 134 -0.15 16.00 -16.44
N ILE A 135 -0.15 14.67 -16.52
CA ILE A 135 -0.08 13.91 -17.78
C ILE A 135 -1.49 13.44 -18.14
N ASP A 136 -1.93 13.78 -19.35
CA ASP A 136 -3.22 13.38 -19.92
C ASP A 136 -3.29 11.89 -20.31
N GLU A 137 -4.41 11.45 -20.85
CA GLU A 137 -4.56 10.10 -21.40
C GLU A 137 -3.83 9.82 -22.73
N GLY A 138 -3.23 10.83 -23.35
CA GLY A 138 -2.52 10.71 -24.63
C GLY A 138 -3.42 10.15 -25.74
N ALA A 139 -2.97 9.08 -26.40
CA ALA A 139 -3.78 8.34 -27.38
C ALA A 139 -4.72 7.30 -26.73
N GLY A 140 -4.80 7.27 -25.40
CA GLY A 140 -5.62 6.38 -24.60
C GLY A 140 -7.06 6.89 -24.43
N SER A 141 -7.83 6.16 -23.64
CA SER A 141 -9.20 6.49 -23.21
C SER A 141 -9.49 5.84 -21.86
N TYR A 142 -8.51 5.92 -20.95
CA TYR A 142 -8.53 5.27 -19.65
C TYR A 142 -9.12 6.15 -18.55
N GLU A 143 -9.36 7.43 -18.81
CA GLU A 143 -9.98 8.32 -17.85
C GLU A 143 -11.47 8.00 -17.68
N ILE A 144 -11.86 7.82 -16.42
CA ILE A 144 -13.24 7.64 -15.99
C ILE A 144 -13.82 9.04 -15.77
N ALA A 145 -15.01 9.30 -16.33
CA ALA A 145 -15.67 10.59 -16.18
C ALA A 145 -15.86 10.94 -14.68
N PRO A 146 -15.67 12.21 -14.26
CA PRO A 146 -15.71 12.59 -12.85
C PRO A 146 -16.98 12.13 -12.10
N HIS A 147 -18.17 12.33 -12.69
CA HIS A 147 -19.44 11.90 -12.11
C HIS A 147 -19.55 10.37 -11.93
N VAL A 148 -18.90 9.58 -12.81
CA VAL A 148 -18.84 8.12 -12.67
C VAL A 148 -17.92 7.73 -11.52
N TRP A 149 -16.77 8.41 -11.39
CA TRP A 149 -15.85 8.17 -10.28
C TRP A 149 -16.46 8.54 -8.93
N GLU A 150 -17.20 9.66 -8.87
CA GLU A 150 -17.98 10.06 -7.69
C GLU A 150 -19.02 9.00 -7.31
N ALA A 151 -19.78 8.49 -8.29
CA ALA A 151 -20.75 7.41 -8.06
C ALA A 151 -20.09 6.11 -7.55
N ILE A 152 -18.89 5.77 -8.05
CA ILE A 152 -18.09 4.64 -7.54
C ILE A 152 -17.69 4.87 -6.08
N GLY A 153 -17.30 6.10 -5.74
CA GLY A 153 -16.95 6.50 -4.38
C GLY A 153 -18.12 6.33 -3.40
N VAL A 154 -19.30 6.85 -3.77
CA VAL A 154 -20.54 6.69 -3.00
C VAL A 154 -20.90 5.21 -2.83
N ALA A 155 -20.82 4.42 -3.91
CA ALA A 155 -21.10 2.98 -3.86
C ALA A 155 -20.10 2.22 -2.97
N THR A 156 -18.83 2.63 -2.97
CA THR A 156 -17.80 2.07 -2.09
C THR A 156 -18.16 2.31 -0.62
N ALA A 157 -18.50 3.55 -0.24
CA ALA A 157 -18.93 3.85 1.13
C ALA A 157 -20.22 3.12 1.53
N ALA A 158 -21.19 3.01 0.60
CA ALA A 158 -22.44 2.30 0.86
C ALA A 158 -22.23 0.80 1.14
N SER A 159 -21.19 0.18 0.56
CA SER A 159 -20.85 -1.23 0.76
C SER A 159 -20.43 -1.57 2.19
N ALA A 160 -19.94 -0.58 2.95
CA ALA A 160 -19.51 -0.74 4.33
C ALA A 160 -20.55 -1.43 5.22
N ARG A 161 -21.84 -1.13 5.01
CA ARG A 161 -22.97 -1.70 5.76
C ARG A 161 -23.12 -3.21 5.59
N THR A 162 -22.48 -3.79 4.59
CA THR A 162 -22.58 -5.22 4.23
C THR A 162 -21.29 -6.00 4.46
N ILE A 163 -20.21 -5.33 4.86
CA ILE A 163 -18.89 -5.95 5.05
C ILE A 163 -18.69 -6.16 6.54
N PRO A 164 -18.55 -7.40 7.02
CA PRO A 164 -18.27 -7.64 8.43
C PRO A 164 -16.90 -7.05 8.81
N SER A 165 -16.84 -6.40 9.97
CA SER A 165 -15.62 -5.74 10.47
C SER A 165 -14.43 -6.69 10.71
N ALA A 166 -14.68 -8.01 10.70
CA ALA A 166 -13.65 -9.03 10.73
C ALA A 166 -12.82 -9.12 9.43
N PHE A 167 -13.38 -8.67 8.30
CA PHE A 167 -12.72 -8.76 6.98
C PHE A 167 -11.97 -7.50 6.58
N ALA A 168 -12.52 -6.33 6.91
CA ALA A 168 -11.89 -5.04 6.62
C ALA A 168 -12.45 -3.93 7.51
N ALA A 169 -11.66 -2.87 7.66
CA ALA A 169 -12.21 -1.60 8.12
C ALA A 169 -13.30 -1.11 7.16
N SER A 170 -14.27 -0.36 7.69
CA SER A 170 -15.34 0.27 6.92
C SER A 170 -14.78 1.04 5.72
N PRO A 171 -15.06 0.65 4.46
CA PRO A 171 -14.57 1.36 3.30
C PRO A 171 -15.09 2.80 3.25
N ALA A 172 -14.18 3.76 3.10
CA ALA A 172 -14.53 5.18 2.94
C ALA A 172 -14.88 5.51 1.48
N ASN A 173 -15.41 6.72 1.25
CA ASN A 173 -15.65 7.22 -0.10
C ASN A 173 -14.33 7.53 -0.81
N ILE A 174 -13.91 6.65 -1.74
CA ILE A 174 -12.64 6.79 -2.45
C ILE A 174 -12.55 7.97 -3.44
N ALA A 175 -13.66 8.65 -3.72
CA ALA A 175 -13.66 9.86 -4.53
C ALA A 175 -13.21 11.09 -3.73
N ASP A 176 -13.75 11.24 -2.52
CA ASP A 176 -13.54 12.41 -1.65
C ASP A 176 -12.35 12.24 -0.71
N GLU A 177 -12.09 10.99 -0.29
CA GLU A 177 -11.19 10.65 0.81
C GLU A 177 -9.93 9.90 0.35
N LYS A 178 -9.37 10.30 -0.79
CA LYS A 178 -8.17 9.66 -1.38
C LYS A 178 -6.97 9.63 -0.43
N ALA A 179 -6.85 10.61 0.47
CA ALA A 179 -5.73 10.75 1.40
C ALA A 179 -5.86 9.92 2.70
N SER A 180 -7.07 9.60 3.15
CA SER A 180 -7.33 8.79 4.37
C SER A 180 -7.39 7.29 4.09
N SER A 181 -7.41 6.91 2.81
CA SER A 181 -7.47 5.51 2.35
C SER A 181 -6.17 4.76 2.63
N THR A 182 -6.22 3.82 3.58
CA THR A 182 -5.08 3.01 4.04
C THR A 182 -4.73 1.87 3.09
N ALA A 183 -3.52 1.31 3.21
CA ALA A 183 -3.10 0.13 2.46
C ALA A 183 -4.04 -1.07 2.64
N ASP A 184 -4.59 -1.26 3.84
CA ASP A 184 -5.57 -2.31 4.15
C ASP A 184 -6.86 -2.12 3.36
N MET A 185 -7.38 -0.88 3.35
CA MET A 185 -8.58 -0.54 2.58
C MET A 185 -8.34 -0.74 1.07
N TRP A 186 -7.19 -0.33 0.54
CA TRP A 186 -6.84 -0.55 -0.87
C TRP A 186 -6.66 -2.02 -1.22
N SER A 187 -6.10 -2.82 -0.31
CA SER A 187 -6.00 -4.28 -0.46
C SER A 187 -7.38 -4.92 -0.60
N PHE A 188 -8.31 -4.57 0.31
CA PHE A 188 -9.67 -5.08 0.25
C PHE A 188 -10.42 -4.58 -1.00
N TRP A 189 -10.31 -3.28 -1.29
CA TRP A 189 -10.97 -2.67 -2.44
C TRP A 189 -10.49 -3.29 -3.75
N LEU A 190 -9.18 -3.42 -3.96
CA LEU A 190 -8.59 -4.04 -5.15
C LEU A 190 -9.13 -5.46 -5.38
N GLN A 191 -9.23 -6.25 -4.31
CA GLN A 191 -9.61 -7.65 -4.41
C GLN A 191 -11.12 -7.84 -4.62
N TYR A 192 -11.96 -7.07 -3.94
CA TYR A 192 -13.40 -7.39 -3.82
C TYR A 192 -14.31 -6.33 -4.44
N LEU A 193 -14.05 -5.05 -4.18
CA LEU A 193 -14.95 -3.97 -4.62
C LEU A 193 -14.62 -3.47 -6.03
N GLY A 194 -13.36 -3.22 -6.33
CA GLY A 194 -12.87 -2.73 -7.61
C GLY A 194 -13.35 -3.55 -8.81
N PRO A 195 -13.26 -4.90 -8.81
CA PRO A 195 -13.75 -5.74 -9.91
C PRO A 195 -15.24 -5.54 -10.23
N ILE A 196 -16.04 -5.24 -9.20
CA ILE A 196 -17.48 -5.04 -9.32
C ILE A 196 -17.76 -3.59 -9.75
N LEU A 197 -17.20 -2.63 -9.01
CA LEU A 197 -17.50 -1.21 -9.16
C LEU A 197 -16.93 -0.61 -10.45
N LEU A 198 -15.79 -1.10 -10.93
CA LEU A 198 -15.19 -0.67 -12.21
C LEU A 198 -15.77 -1.38 -13.43
N SER A 199 -16.62 -2.39 -13.23
CA SER A 199 -17.20 -3.15 -14.33
C SER A 199 -17.99 -2.22 -15.25
N ARG A 200 -17.63 -2.24 -16.55
CA ARG A 200 -18.21 -1.42 -17.61
C ARG A 200 -18.12 0.11 -17.38
N LYS A 201 -17.15 0.58 -16.57
CA LYS A 201 -16.96 2.02 -16.30
C LYS A 201 -15.93 2.70 -17.21
N PHE A 202 -15.02 1.92 -17.78
CA PHE A 202 -14.07 2.42 -18.77
C PHE A 202 -14.72 2.51 -20.15
N ARG A 203 -14.39 3.55 -20.92
CA ARG A 203 -14.83 3.70 -22.33
C ARG A 203 -14.42 2.51 -23.19
N ARG A 204 -13.21 1.98 -22.96
CA ARG A 204 -12.69 0.78 -23.61
C ARG A 204 -12.52 -0.35 -22.60
N PRO A 205 -13.04 -1.56 -22.88
CA PRO A 205 -12.93 -2.71 -21.98
C PRO A 205 -11.49 -3.12 -21.62
N ILE A 206 -10.51 -2.81 -22.48
CA ILE A 206 -9.11 -3.21 -22.31
C ILE A 206 -8.49 -2.72 -21.00
N TYR A 207 -8.89 -1.54 -20.49
CA TYR A 207 -8.38 -1.01 -19.22
C TYR A 207 -8.94 -1.76 -18.02
N PHE A 208 -10.23 -2.12 -18.08
CA PHE A 208 -10.85 -2.99 -17.08
C PHE A 208 -10.22 -4.38 -17.09
N GLN A 209 -10.01 -4.97 -18.27
CA GLN A 209 -9.35 -6.27 -18.40
C GLN A 209 -7.93 -6.23 -17.82
N HIS A 210 -7.15 -5.19 -18.14
CA HIS A 210 -5.81 -4.99 -17.57
C HIS A 210 -5.81 -4.87 -16.05
N PHE A 211 -6.82 -4.20 -15.47
CA PHE A 211 -7.03 -4.16 -14.03
C PHE A 211 -7.37 -5.54 -13.46
N ILE A 212 -8.28 -6.30 -14.07
CA ILE A 212 -8.65 -7.65 -13.63
C ILE A 212 -7.44 -8.61 -13.67
N GLU A 213 -6.55 -8.50 -14.66
CA GLU A 213 -5.31 -9.27 -14.67
C GLU A 213 -4.42 -8.94 -13.47
N LEU A 214 -4.33 -7.67 -13.04
CA LEU A 214 -3.64 -7.33 -11.79
C LEU A 214 -4.30 -8.00 -10.58
N VAL A 215 -5.63 -7.97 -10.50
CA VAL A 215 -6.40 -8.57 -9.40
C VAL A 215 -6.11 -10.07 -9.28
N LYS A 216 -6.08 -10.79 -10.41
CA LYS A 216 -5.75 -12.22 -10.43
C LYS A 216 -4.34 -12.48 -9.88
N LEU A 217 -3.34 -11.74 -10.37
CA LEU A 217 -1.95 -11.91 -9.93
C LEU A 217 -1.79 -11.58 -8.44
N VAL A 218 -2.42 -10.51 -7.96
CA VAL A 218 -2.36 -10.13 -6.55
C VAL A 218 -3.03 -11.18 -5.66
N ARG A 219 -4.16 -11.76 -6.08
CA ARG A 219 -4.82 -12.83 -5.33
C ARG A 219 -3.94 -14.07 -5.18
N ILE A 220 -3.20 -14.45 -6.22
CA ILE A 220 -2.21 -15.54 -6.14
C ILE A 220 -1.11 -15.17 -5.12
N CYS A 221 -0.54 -13.96 -5.21
CA CYS A 221 0.48 -13.51 -4.25
C CYS A 221 0.03 -13.53 -2.78
N LEU A 222 -1.28 -13.33 -2.53
CA LEU A 222 -1.86 -13.27 -1.19
C LEU A 222 -2.27 -14.64 -0.63
N GLN A 223 -2.09 -15.73 -1.37
CA GLN A 223 -2.30 -17.07 -0.84
C GLN A 223 -1.36 -17.35 0.34
N PHE A 224 -1.83 -18.14 1.29
CA PHE A 224 -1.03 -18.51 2.46
C PHE A 224 0.14 -19.42 2.06
N GLU A 225 -0.10 -20.29 1.08
CA GLU A 225 0.85 -21.22 0.47
C GLU A 225 0.83 -21.01 -1.06
N LEU A 226 1.99 -21.08 -1.70
CA LEU A 226 2.11 -20.99 -3.16
C LEU A 226 2.80 -22.24 -3.69
N THR A 227 2.23 -22.81 -4.75
CA THR A 227 2.85 -23.92 -5.49
C THR A 227 3.88 -23.40 -6.50
N ALA A 228 4.68 -24.32 -7.06
CA ALA A 228 5.59 -23.98 -8.15
C ALA A 228 4.84 -23.48 -9.41
N GLU A 229 3.63 -23.98 -9.65
CA GLU A 229 2.77 -23.55 -10.75
C GLU A 229 2.22 -22.13 -10.53
N ASP A 230 1.83 -21.80 -9.29
CA ASP A 230 1.44 -20.43 -8.93
C ASP A 230 2.60 -19.46 -9.18
N VAL A 231 3.81 -19.81 -8.73
CA VAL A 231 5.02 -19.00 -8.96
C VAL A 231 5.31 -18.85 -10.45
N GLN A 232 5.14 -19.91 -11.25
CA GLN A 232 5.32 -19.84 -12.70
C GLN A 232 4.28 -18.92 -13.34
N THR A 233 3.02 -19.03 -12.93
CA THR A 233 1.94 -18.11 -13.35
C THR A 233 2.28 -16.66 -13.05
N LEU A 234 2.87 -16.37 -11.89
CA LEU A 234 3.34 -15.03 -11.55
C LEU A 234 4.54 -14.59 -12.39
N ARG A 235 5.49 -15.49 -12.69
CA ARG A 235 6.66 -15.23 -13.54
C ARG A 235 6.27 -14.88 -14.97
N ASP A 236 5.18 -15.41 -15.49
CA ASP A 236 4.67 -15.07 -16.82
C ASP A 236 3.73 -13.84 -16.77
N GLY A 237 2.88 -13.81 -15.74
CA GLY A 237 1.82 -12.84 -15.57
C GLY A 237 2.30 -11.41 -15.33
N PHE A 238 3.21 -11.18 -14.39
CA PHE A 238 3.68 -9.82 -14.08
C PHE A 238 4.45 -9.17 -15.25
N PRO A 239 5.38 -9.86 -15.93
CA PRO A 239 5.95 -9.40 -17.20
C PRO A 239 4.91 -8.99 -18.23
N ASN A 240 3.93 -9.85 -18.51
CA ASN A 240 2.87 -9.55 -19.47
C ASN A 240 2.07 -8.31 -19.02
N TRP A 241 1.68 -8.25 -17.75
CA TRP A 241 0.94 -7.12 -17.18
C TRP A 241 1.70 -5.80 -17.33
N VAL A 242 3.01 -5.78 -17.05
CA VAL A 242 3.87 -4.58 -17.20
C VAL A 242 4.05 -4.20 -18.68
N LEU A 243 4.13 -5.16 -19.59
CA LEU A 243 4.18 -4.89 -21.04
C LEU A 243 2.87 -4.26 -21.53
N GLN A 244 1.71 -4.78 -21.10
CA GLN A 244 0.41 -4.19 -21.42
C GLN A 244 0.25 -2.79 -20.79
N TYR A 245 0.66 -2.61 -19.54
CA TYR A 245 0.66 -1.31 -18.86
C TYR A 245 1.39 -0.25 -19.70
N LYS A 246 2.54 -0.60 -20.29
CA LYS A 246 3.27 0.35 -21.14
C LYS A 246 2.52 0.72 -22.41
N LYS A 247 1.89 -0.25 -23.07
CA LYS A 247 1.10 0.02 -24.27
C LYS A 247 -0.08 0.94 -23.94
N LEU A 248 -0.76 0.68 -22.83
CA LEU A 248 -1.98 1.37 -22.41
C LEU A 248 -1.72 2.78 -21.87
N TYR A 249 -0.73 2.95 -20.99
CA TYR A 249 -0.52 4.19 -20.24
C TYR A 249 0.74 4.96 -20.68
N TYR A 250 1.89 4.29 -20.85
CA TYR A 250 3.15 4.93 -21.23
C TYR A 250 3.21 5.33 -22.71
N GLN A 251 2.60 4.52 -23.59
CA GLN A 251 2.47 4.73 -25.03
C GLN A 251 3.81 4.91 -25.76
N PHE A 252 4.92 4.46 -25.16
CA PHE A 252 6.28 4.54 -25.71
C PHE A 252 6.75 5.97 -26.00
N LYS A 253 6.20 6.95 -25.28
CA LYS A 253 6.48 8.37 -25.50
C LYS A 253 7.43 8.90 -24.41
N PRO A 254 8.63 9.41 -24.75
CA PRO A 254 9.60 9.91 -23.76
C PRO A 254 9.05 10.99 -22.81
N GLU A 255 8.14 11.83 -23.28
CA GLU A 255 7.43 12.85 -22.49
C GLU A 255 6.51 12.24 -21.41
N ARG A 256 6.02 11.02 -21.63
CA ARG A 256 5.17 10.26 -20.68
C ARG A 256 5.98 9.40 -19.71
N LEU A 257 7.30 9.55 -19.69
CA LEU A 257 8.22 8.78 -18.84
C LEU A 257 7.83 8.73 -17.34
N PRO A 258 7.17 9.76 -16.74
CA PRO A 258 6.73 9.67 -15.35
C PRO A 258 5.75 8.53 -15.02
N ILE A 259 5.11 7.96 -16.04
CA ILE A 259 4.22 6.78 -15.97
C ILE A 259 5.02 5.47 -15.79
N CYS A 260 6.34 5.48 -15.96
CA CYS A 260 7.21 4.33 -15.68
C CYS A 260 8.03 4.52 -14.37
N PRO A 261 7.39 4.77 -13.20
CA PRO A 261 8.12 4.92 -11.95
C PRO A 261 8.78 3.60 -11.56
N LEU A 262 9.75 3.71 -10.65
CA LEU A 262 10.44 2.54 -10.09
C LEU A 262 9.48 1.51 -9.50
N THR A 263 8.34 1.95 -8.96
CA THR A 263 7.33 1.07 -8.37
C THR A 263 6.65 0.19 -9.41
N ILE A 264 6.32 0.70 -10.61
CA ILE A 264 5.80 -0.14 -11.69
C ILE A 264 6.85 -1.15 -12.17
N HIS A 265 8.11 -0.72 -12.25
CA HIS A 265 9.21 -1.64 -12.58
C HIS A 265 9.41 -2.71 -11.50
N ALA A 266 9.27 -2.35 -10.22
CA ALA A 266 9.51 -3.24 -9.09
C ALA A 266 8.57 -4.46 -9.06
N VAL A 267 7.39 -4.35 -9.67
CA VAL A 267 6.42 -5.45 -9.83
C VAL A 267 7.05 -6.66 -10.54
N LEU A 268 8.00 -6.44 -11.45
CA LEU A 268 8.70 -7.52 -12.17
C LEU A 268 9.53 -8.43 -11.25
N HIS A 269 9.89 -7.96 -10.06
CA HIS A 269 10.72 -8.72 -9.12
C HIS A 269 9.89 -9.48 -8.07
N ILE A 270 8.56 -9.33 -8.05
CA ILE A 270 7.68 -10.00 -7.07
C ILE A 270 7.82 -11.53 -7.11
N PRO A 271 7.79 -12.21 -8.28
CA PRO A 271 7.90 -13.66 -8.32
C PRO A 271 9.22 -14.17 -7.72
N ASP A 272 10.34 -13.54 -8.08
CA ASP A 272 11.65 -13.92 -7.56
C ASP A 272 11.75 -13.64 -6.06
N ASN A 273 11.18 -12.53 -5.59
CA ASN A 273 11.12 -12.23 -4.16
C ASN A 273 10.28 -13.26 -3.39
N ILE A 274 9.18 -13.76 -3.95
CA ILE A 274 8.40 -14.85 -3.33
C ILE A 274 9.25 -16.12 -3.20
N VAL A 275 10.03 -16.46 -4.24
CA VAL A 275 10.93 -17.63 -4.17
C VAL A 275 12.05 -17.43 -3.16
N GLU A 276 12.60 -16.22 -3.05
CA GLU A 276 13.71 -15.89 -2.15
C GLU A 276 13.29 -15.81 -0.67
N THR A 277 12.08 -15.32 -0.37
CA THR A 277 11.66 -15.01 1.01
C THR A 277 10.32 -15.61 1.45
N GLY A 278 9.69 -16.41 0.59
CA GLY A 278 8.39 -17.00 0.83
C GLY A 278 7.22 -16.09 0.45
N PRO A 279 5.98 -16.52 0.75
CA PRO A 279 4.76 -15.78 0.43
C PRO A 279 4.80 -14.34 0.92
N VAL A 280 4.14 -13.41 0.23
CA VAL A 280 4.30 -11.96 0.50
C VAL A 280 3.91 -11.55 1.93
N TRP A 281 3.06 -12.34 2.59
CA TRP A 281 2.64 -12.13 3.97
C TRP A 281 3.77 -12.34 5.00
N THR A 282 4.85 -13.04 4.62
CA THR A 282 6.02 -13.23 5.50
C THR A 282 6.91 -11.99 5.58
N SER A 283 6.84 -11.11 4.57
CA SER A 283 7.74 -9.97 4.43
C SER A 283 7.06 -8.61 4.29
N TRP A 284 5.73 -8.55 4.28
CA TRP A 284 4.98 -7.28 4.19
C TRP A 284 5.03 -6.45 5.48
N ALA A 285 4.80 -5.14 5.36
CA ALA A 285 4.97 -4.20 6.45
C ALA A 285 3.79 -4.11 7.43
N PHE A 286 2.63 -4.72 7.16
CA PHE A 286 1.45 -4.59 8.03
C PHE A 286 1.73 -4.87 9.52
N PRO A 287 2.43 -5.96 9.91
CA PRO A 287 2.72 -6.23 11.32
C PRO A 287 3.67 -5.18 11.92
N THR A 288 4.69 -4.78 11.17
CA THR A 288 5.69 -3.79 11.60
C THR A 288 5.05 -2.41 11.80
N GLU A 289 4.19 -1.97 10.87
CA GLU A 289 3.48 -0.69 11.02
C GLU A 289 2.51 -0.69 12.19
N ARG A 290 1.78 -1.80 12.41
CA ARG A 290 0.92 -1.95 13.58
C ARG A 290 1.74 -1.87 14.88
N PHE A 291 2.91 -2.50 14.91
CA PHE A 291 3.82 -2.43 16.05
C PHE A 291 4.33 -1.00 16.26
N CYS A 292 4.77 -0.30 15.21
CA CYS A 292 5.14 1.12 15.28
C CYS A 292 3.98 1.99 15.80
N GLY A 293 2.76 1.75 15.31
CA GLY A 293 1.55 2.43 15.78
C GLY A 293 1.24 2.18 17.26
N HIS A 294 1.58 1.01 17.79
CA HIS A 294 1.49 0.71 19.22
C HIS A 294 2.54 1.47 20.04
N LEU A 295 3.73 1.70 19.48
CA LEU A 295 4.82 2.42 20.14
C LEU A 295 4.62 3.95 20.13
N LEU A 296 4.03 4.52 19.09
CA LEU A 296 3.91 5.97 18.92
C LEU A 296 3.25 6.69 20.13
N PRO A 297 2.12 6.22 20.70
CA PRO A 297 1.50 6.84 21.87
C PRO A 297 2.36 6.79 23.15
N ALA A 298 3.39 5.94 23.18
CA ALA A 298 4.33 5.87 24.30
C ALA A 298 5.31 7.05 24.29
N ILE A 299 5.54 7.71 23.15
CA ILE A 299 6.48 8.84 23.06
C ILE A 299 5.82 10.11 23.63
N ARG A 300 5.70 10.17 24.97
CA ARG A 300 5.04 11.27 25.69
C ARG A 300 6.00 12.38 26.12
N SER A 301 7.30 12.10 26.17
CA SER A 301 8.33 13.08 26.52
C SER A 301 8.99 13.65 25.28
N ARG A 302 8.93 14.98 25.11
CA ARG A 302 9.69 15.69 24.06
C ARG A 302 11.17 15.85 24.39
N ARG A 303 11.53 15.83 25.69
CA ARG A 303 12.92 16.01 26.15
C ARG A 303 13.72 14.69 26.10
N HIS A 304 13.06 13.58 26.41
CA HIS A 304 13.69 12.25 26.48
C HIS A 304 12.82 11.19 25.77
N PRO A 305 12.61 11.32 24.43
CA PRO A 305 11.72 10.44 23.69
C PRO A 305 12.19 8.98 23.68
N PHE A 306 13.50 8.75 23.51
CA PHE A 306 14.07 7.39 23.43
C PHE A 306 14.01 6.66 24.76
N ALA A 307 14.44 7.30 25.86
CA ALA A 307 14.37 6.68 27.18
C ALA A 307 12.92 6.35 27.60
N ASN A 308 11.95 7.18 27.23
CA ASN A 308 10.55 6.89 27.49
C ASN A 308 10.05 5.68 26.69
N LEU A 309 10.42 5.62 25.41
CA LEU A 309 10.11 4.49 24.55
C LEU A 309 10.74 3.19 25.07
N ASP A 310 12.01 3.23 25.48
CA ASP A 310 12.72 2.07 26.05
C ASP A 310 12.01 1.55 27.30
N ASN A 311 11.67 2.45 28.23
CA ASN A 311 10.93 2.09 29.45
C ASN A 311 9.57 1.46 29.13
N PHE A 312 8.85 2.00 28.15
CA PHE A 312 7.57 1.44 27.71
C PHE A 312 7.72 0.04 27.12
N VAL A 313 8.72 -0.18 26.27
CA VAL A 313 9.00 -1.49 25.67
C VAL A 313 9.40 -2.50 26.74
N VAL A 314 10.28 -2.12 27.68
CA VAL A 314 10.70 -2.97 28.80
C VAL A 314 9.50 -3.34 29.68
N ALA A 315 8.73 -2.36 30.14
CA ALA A 315 7.56 -2.61 30.98
C ALA A 315 6.50 -3.48 30.28
N SER A 316 6.25 -3.24 28.99
CA SER A 316 5.32 -4.06 28.19
C SER A 316 5.81 -5.50 28.03
N SER A 317 7.12 -5.68 27.83
CA SER A 317 7.74 -7.01 27.71
C SER A 317 7.70 -7.77 29.03
N GLN A 318 8.03 -7.11 30.15
CA GLN A 318 7.95 -7.70 31.49
C GLN A 318 6.51 -8.11 31.83
N LEU A 319 5.53 -7.26 31.53
CA LEU A 319 4.11 -7.59 31.73
C LEU A 319 3.68 -8.80 30.89
N ASN A 320 4.14 -8.89 29.63
CA ASN A 320 3.87 -10.05 28.78
C ASN A 320 4.53 -11.33 29.33
N GLN A 321 5.75 -11.26 29.84
CA GLN A 321 6.40 -12.41 30.48
C GLN A 321 5.64 -12.88 31.74
N ILE A 322 5.17 -11.95 32.58
CA ILE A 322 4.34 -12.27 33.75
C ILE A 322 3.05 -12.96 33.31
N LYS A 323 2.37 -12.44 32.27
CA LYS A 323 1.16 -13.07 31.71
C LYS A 323 1.41 -14.51 31.26
N VAL A 324 2.49 -14.75 30.52
CA VAL A 324 2.87 -16.09 30.04
C VAL A 324 3.20 -17.03 31.20
N LYS A 325 4.07 -16.59 32.12
CA LYS A 325 4.61 -17.44 33.18
C LYS A 325 3.56 -17.89 34.19
N TYR A 326 2.59 -17.04 34.47
CA TYR A 326 1.58 -17.26 35.51
C TYR A 326 0.17 -17.48 34.93
N ASP A 327 0.04 -17.62 33.60
CA ASP A 327 -1.25 -17.73 32.90
C ASP A 327 -2.24 -16.59 33.25
N LEU A 328 -1.71 -15.38 33.42
CA LEU A 328 -2.47 -14.20 33.86
C LEU A 328 -2.98 -13.33 32.70
N PHE A 329 -3.10 -13.89 31.49
CA PHE A 329 -3.55 -13.12 30.32
C PHE A 329 -4.89 -12.45 30.60
N SER A 330 -5.87 -13.20 31.10
CA SER A 330 -7.21 -12.69 31.39
C SER A 330 -7.21 -11.61 32.49
N ALA A 331 -6.46 -11.83 33.57
CA ALA A 331 -6.39 -10.91 34.71
C ALA A 331 -5.67 -9.60 34.39
N LEU A 332 -4.63 -9.65 33.55
CA LEU A 332 -3.77 -8.52 33.22
C LEU A 332 -4.06 -7.95 31.82
N LEU A 333 -5.22 -8.24 31.25
CA LEU A 333 -5.67 -7.63 29.99
C LEU A 333 -5.75 -6.09 30.10
N LEU A 334 -5.86 -5.54 31.32
CA LEU A 334 -6.05 -4.11 31.62
C LEU A 334 -7.18 -3.48 30.78
N LYS A 335 -8.11 -4.31 30.32
CA LYS A 335 -9.33 -3.96 29.62
C LYS A 335 -10.48 -4.17 30.59
N ARG A 336 -11.54 -3.38 30.42
CA ARG A 336 -12.79 -3.58 31.16
C ARG A 336 -13.22 -5.05 31.01
N PRO A 337 -13.60 -5.75 32.10
CA PRO A 337 -14.07 -7.13 32.01
C PRO A 337 -15.18 -7.20 30.97
N LYS A 338 -15.02 -8.07 29.96
CA LYS A 338 -16.12 -8.41 29.07
C LYS A 338 -17.09 -9.22 29.93
N THR A 339 -18.21 -8.63 30.33
CA THR A 339 -19.31 -9.38 30.93
C THR A 339 -19.67 -10.54 30.00
N ALA A 340 -19.86 -11.74 30.58
CA ALA A 340 -20.01 -13.00 29.85
C ALA A 340 -21.20 -13.02 28.89
N GLU A 341 -22.18 -12.15 29.10
CA GLU A 341 -23.29 -11.94 28.19
C GLU A 341 -23.15 -10.57 27.53
N ILE A 342 -23.02 -10.58 26.20
CA ILE A 342 -23.22 -9.38 25.40
C ILE A 342 -24.73 -9.32 25.11
N PRO A 343 -25.48 -8.38 25.72
CA PRO A 343 -26.92 -8.28 25.51
C PRO A 343 -27.21 -8.06 24.03
N ASN A 344 -28.26 -8.70 23.51
CA ASN A 344 -28.60 -8.68 22.08
C ASN A 344 -27.41 -9.14 21.24
N SER A 345 -27.03 -10.40 21.38
CA SER A 345 -26.01 -11.02 20.55
C SER A 345 -26.48 -12.39 20.08
N PHE A 346 -26.08 -12.77 18.87
CA PHE A 346 -26.44 -14.04 18.25
C PHE A 346 -25.21 -14.92 18.17
N SER A 347 -25.26 -16.08 18.81
CA SER A 347 -24.25 -17.13 18.71
C SER A 347 -24.79 -18.27 17.84
N HIS A 348 -23.96 -18.79 16.94
CA HIS A 348 -24.29 -19.95 16.11
C HIS A 348 -23.46 -21.15 16.55
N LYS A 349 -24.10 -22.32 16.68
CA LYS A 349 -23.45 -23.56 17.15
C LYS A 349 -22.21 -23.96 16.33
N ASP A 350 -22.24 -23.71 15.03
CA ASP A 350 -21.12 -24.05 14.13
C ASP A 350 -19.96 -23.05 14.19
N TYR A 351 -20.13 -21.93 14.89
CA TYR A 351 -19.12 -20.88 15.06
C TYR A 351 -18.96 -20.51 16.56
N PRO A 352 -18.52 -21.44 17.42
CA PRO A 352 -18.50 -21.25 18.87
C PRO A 352 -17.54 -20.14 19.34
N THR A 353 -16.59 -19.74 18.50
CA THR A 353 -15.63 -18.66 18.78
C THR A 353 -16.13 -17.27 18.39
N CYS A 354 -17.32 -17.17 17.79
CA CYS A 354 -17.85 -15.94 17.22
C CYS A 354 -19.24 -15.63 17.79
N VAL A 355 -19.47 -14.34 18.05
CA VAL A 355 -20.76 -13.81 18.47
C VAL A 355 -21.09 -12.65 17.55
N LEU A 356 -22.20 -12.74 16.82
CA LEU A 356 -22.71 -11.66 15.99
C LEU A 356 -23.41 -10.64 16.87
N LEU A 357 -22.94 -9.39 16.81
CA LEU A 357 -23.58 -8.28 17.49
C LEU A 357 -24.64 -7.70 16.55
N TYR A 358 -25.82 -7.39 17.08
CA TYR A 358 -26.77 -6.59 16.30
C TYR A 358 -26.15 -5.21 16.06
N PRO A 359 -26.30 -4.62 14.86
CA PRO A 359 -25.74 -3.31 14.52
C PRO A 359 -26.37 -2.14 15.30
N ARG A 360 -27.25 -2.43 16.26
CA ARG A 360 -28.02 -1.46 17.05
C ARG A 360 -27.53 -1.46 18.48
N ARG A 361 -27.13 -0.30 18.98
CA ARG A 361 -27.01 -0.08 20.43
C ARG A 361 -28.34 0.43 20.99
N PRO A 362 -28.72 0.06 22.22
CA PRO A 362 -29.91 0.63 22.86
C PRO A 362 -29.84 2.16 22.88
N SER A 363 -30.95 2.87 22.67
CA SER A 363 -31.02 4.34 22.73
C SER A 363 -30.54 4.90 24.07
N SER A 364 -30.61 4.10 25.15
CA SER A 364 -30.07 4.42 26.47
C SER A 364 -28.54 4.55 26.53
N THR A 365 -27.82 4.14 25.48
CA THR A 365 -26.36 4.29 25.39
C THR A 365 -25.90 5.58 24.73
N ILE A 366 -26.83 6.40 24.21
CA ILE A 366 -26.50 7.68 23.60
C ILE A 366 -26.39 8.75 24.69
N PRO A 367 -25.21 9.39 24.88
CA PRO A 367 -25.07 10.48 25.84
C PRO A 367 -26.11 11.58 25.61
N SER A 368 -26.81 11.99 26.67
CA SER A 368 -27.75 13.12 26.65
C SER A 368 -27.10 14.43 26.19
N SER A 369 -25.77 14.54 26.29
CA SER A 369 -24.99 15.66 25.75
C SER A 369 -24.96 15.75 24.21
N LEU A 370 -25.39 14.71 23.49
CA LEU A 370 -25.51 14.70 22.02
C LEU A 370 -26.83 15.28 21.52
N GLU A 371 -27.88 15.26 22.32
CA GLU A 371 -29.20 15.80 21.96
C GLU A 371 -29.15 17.25 21.45
N PRO A 372 -28.54 18.22 22.16
CA PRO A 372 -28.46 19.59 21.67
C PRO A 372 -27.61 19.71 20.40
N LYS A 373 -26.63 18.83 20.20
CA LYS A 373 -25.76 18.83 19.01
C LYS A 373 -26.49 18.30 17.78
N ILE A 374 -27.28 17.23 17.94
CA ILE A 374 -28.10 16.65 16.87
C ILE A 374 -29.21 17.64 16.50
N ALA A 375 -29.89 18.23 17.49
CA ALA A 375 -30.92 19.24 17.25
C ALA A 375 -30.37 20.47 16.51
N ALA A 376 -29.17 20.94 16.87
CA ALA A 376 -28.50 22.04 16.16
C ALA A 376 -28.16 21.66 14.71
N CYS A 377 -27.65 20.43 14.49
CA CYS A 377 -27.33 19.94 13.15
C CYS A 377 -28.59 19.83 12.27
N LEU A 378 -29.69 19.30 12.80
CA LEU A 378 -30.98 19.22 12.12
C LEU A 378 -31.56 20.61 11.80
N ALA A 379 -31.42 21.57 12.72
CA ALA A 379 -31.83 22.96 12.52
C ALA A 379 -31.09 23.59 11.33
N THR A 380 -29.77 23.39 11.25
CA THR A 380 -28.95 23.83 10.11
C THR A 380 -29.33 23.10 8.83
N ARG A 381 -29.52 21.78 8.87
CA ARG A 381 -29.76 20.97 7.67
C ARG A 381 -31.11 21.23 7.01
N PHE A 382 -32.14 21.51 7.80
CA PHE A 382 -33.50 21.75 7.31
C PHE A 382 -33.88 23.24 7.25
N ASP A 383 -32.92 24.13 7.54
CA ASP A 383 -33.14 25.59 7.63
C ASP A 383 -34.34 25.95 8.50
N LYS A 384 -34.36 25.40 9.73
CA LYS A 384 -35.42 25.63 10.72
C LYS A 384 -34.85 26.11 12.03
N ASN A 385 -35.64 26.87 12.76
CA ASN A 385 -35.30 27.25 14.13
C ASN A 385 -35.21 26.01 15.02
N ILE A 386 -34.22 25.97 15.93
CA ILE A 386 -33.99 24.85 16.83
C ILE A 386 -35.20 24.53 17.73
N SER A 387 -36.04 25.53 18.02
CA SER A 387 -37.31 25.35 18.76
C SER A 387 -38.34 24.52 18.00
N ILE A 388 -38.36 24.59 16.66
CA ILE A 388 -39.24 23.77 15.81
C ILE A 388 -38.69 22.35 15.77
N VAL A 389 -37.37 22.18 15.60
CA VAL A 389 -36.73 20.86 15.57
C VAL A 389 -36.97 20.08 16.87
N ARG A 390 -36.85 20.74 18.02
CA ARG A 390 -37.10 20.12 19.34
C ARG A 390 -38.55 19.66 19.56
N LYS A 391 -39.52 20.13 18.77
CA LYS A 391 -40.90 19.61 18.81
C LYS A 391 -41.06 18.27 18.11
N TYR A 392 -40.19 17.95 17.16
CA TYR A 392 -40.27 16.76 16.31
C TYR A 392 -39.11 15.79 16.51
N PHE A 393 -38.11 16.16 17.29
CA PHE A 393 -36.95 15.34 17.60
C PHE A 393 -36.85 15.14 19.11
N SER A 394 -36.83 13.88 19.53
CA SER A 394 -36.51 13.41 20.88
C SER A 394 -35.39 12.37 20.78
N MET A 395 -34.50 12.31 21.78
CA MET A 395 -33.50 11.25 21.84
C MET A 395 -34.08 9.84 21.93
N THR A 396 -35.34 9.70 22.34
CA THR A 396 -36.04 8.41 22.31
C THR A 396 -36.25 7.88 20.89
N MET A 397 -36.21 8.75 19.88
CA MET A 397 -36.32 8.41 18.45
C MET A 397 -34.95 8.19 17.78
N ALA A 398 -33.85 8.44 18.50
CA ALA A 398 -32.51 8.32 17.95
C ALA A 398 -31.99 6.88 18.10
N GLU A 399 -31.61 6.27 16.99
CA GLU A 399 -30.92 4.98 16.96
C GLU A 399 -29.42 5.19 16.73
N GLN A 400 -28.58 4.59 17.56
CA GLN A 400 -27.13 4.57 17.35
C GLN A 400 -26.72 3.26 16.68
N TRP A 401 -26.16 3.40 15.48
CA TRP A 401 -25.61 2.30 14.70
C TRP A 401 -24.10 2.23 14.93
N ALA A 402 -23.57 1.03 15.20
CA ALA A 402 -22.17 0.80 15.54
C ALA A 402 -21.31 0.46 14.32
#